data_AF-A0A509L722-F1
#
_entry.id   AF-A0A509L722-F1
#
_cell.length_a   1.000
_cell.length_b   1.000
_cell.length_c   1.000
_cell.angle_alpha   90.00
_cell.angle_beta   90.00
_cell.angle_gamma   90.00
#
_symmetry.space_group_name_H-M   'P 1'
#
loop_
_entity.id
_entity.type
_entity.pdbx_description
1 polymer ?
#
loop_
_entity_poly.entity_id
_entity_poly.type
_entity_poly.pdbx_seq_one_letter_code
_entity_poly.pdbx_strand_id
1 'polypeptide(L)'
;MSRLIAFAAIQGGYKVVSQAEGALNKALATYDADTKVGFPNTGYFLPVIYSLFGIKVETLEDLQEPLDIARGLLPPHIKGKNWLPFLGPLLDAGMAGIISYEIIEALRYLNEPDFYLHAEDPDIENGKLWTGAADDTIFRKRGVEFVDGTAPGFAAIVGSAPDAETAKMIIEDYQQRGLYMFLAANHNGTSVIEQLIEAKVQIGWSTRIACFGPDISSAVFALGFANRVAMAFGGVQPGDYRKILMYNKERVFAFVNALGDVGTEWGVAAAGCVNWGFPTIADTDITQILPTGICT
;
A
#
# COMPACT_ATOMS: atom_id res chain seq x y z
N MET A 1 -7.67 -23.45 -3.87
CA MET A 1 -6.65 -22.40 -3.76
C MET A 1 -5.35 -22.81 -4.46
N SER A 2 -4.77 -21.92 -5.26
CA SER A 2 -3.51 -22.18 -5.96
C SER A 2 -2.32 -22.30 -5.00
N ARG A 3 -1.47 -23.31 -5.23
CA ARG A 3 -0.20 -23.48 -4.51
C ARG A 3 0.84 -22.44 -4.93
N LEU A 4 0.82 -22.02 -6.20
CA LEU A 4 1.80 -21.09 -6.76
C LEU A 4 1.67 -19.70 -6.13
N ILE A 5 0.43 -19.20 -5.98
CA ILE A 5 0.21 -17.88 -5.36
C ILE A 5 0.57 -17.88 -3.87
N ALA A 6 0.23 -18.96 -3.14
CA ALA A 6 0.63 -19.10 -1.75
C ALA A 6 2.15 -19.19 -1.60
N PHE A 7 2.83 -19.89 -2.52
CA PHE A 7 4.29 -19.93 -2.53
C PHE A 7 4.88 -18.55 -2.80
N ALA A 8 4.42 -17.86 -3.83
CA ALA A 8 4.91 -16.53 -4.21
C ALA A 8 4.72 -15.50 -3.09
N ALA A 9 3.53 -15.46 -2.46
CA ALA A 9 3.23 -14.55 -1.35
C ALA A 9 4.12 -14.83 -0.13
N ILE A 10 4.32 -16.11 0.24
CA ILE A 10 5.16 -16.47 1.38
C ILE A 10 6.63 -16.09 1.09
N GLN A 11 7.15 -16.40 -0.10
CA GLN A 11 8.51 -15.99 -0.48
C GLN A 11 8.65 -14.47 -0.54
N GLY A 12 7.63 -13.77 -1.03
CA GLY A 12 7.56 -12.30 -1.00
C GLY A 12 7.62 -11.76 0.44
N GLY A 13 6.88 -12.36 1.37
CA GLY A 13 6.92 -12.00 2.79
C GLY A 13 8.33 -12.10 3.37
N TYR A 14 8.99 -13.24 3.19
CA TYR A 14 10.39 -13.40 3.65
C TYR A 14 11.34 -12.38 3.02
N LYS A 15 11.20 -12.12 1.70
CA LYS A 15 12.02 -11.13 0.98
C LYS A 15 11.85 -9.72 1.55
N VAL A 16 10.60 -9.26 1.68
CA VAL A 16 10.28 -7.89 2.10
C VAL A 16 10.59 -7.66 3.57
N VAL A 17 10.31 -8.63 4.44
CA VAL A 17 10.69 -8.53 5.87
C VAL A 17 12.21 -8.44 6.01
N SER A 18 12.96 -9.25 5.25
CA SER A 18 14.43 -9.17 5.26
C SER A 18 14.95 -7.83 4.73
N GLN A 19 14.31 -7.25 3.71
CA GLN A 19 14.65 -5.90 3.22
C GLN A 19 14.40 -4.83 4.30
N ALA A 20 13.25 -4.87 4.98
CA ALA A 20 12.94 -3.94 6.06
C ALA A 20 13.90 -4.08 7.24
N GLU A 21 14.22 -5.31 7.65
CA GLU A 21 15.21 -5.59 8.69
C GLU A 21 16.60 -5.06 8.31
N GLY A 22 17.04 -5.27 7.07
CA GLY A 22 18.30 -4.73 6.57
C GLY A 22 18.32 -3.19 6.56
N ALA A 23 17.23 -2.56 6.14
CA ALA A 23 17.08 -1.11 6.11
C ALA A 23 17.10 -0.51 7.52
N LEU A 24 16.35 -1.11 8.46
CA LEU A 24 16.29 -0.66 9.85
C LEU A 24 17.66 -0.81 10.54
N ASN A 25 18.32 -1.96 10.39
CA ASN A 25 19.65 -2.19 10.95
C ASN A 25 20.68 -1.18 10.41
N LYS A 26 20.60 -0.84 9.12
CA LYS A 26 21.46 0.18 8.52
C LYS A 26 21.17 1.57 9.12
N ALA A 27 19.90 1.92 9.30
CA ALA A 27 19.52 3.19 9.90
C ALA A 27 19.98 3.28 11.37
N LEU A 28 19.77 2.24 12.18
CA LEU A 28 20.22 2.16 13.58
C LEU A 28 21.75 2.22 13.72
N ALA A 29 22.49 1.79 12.71
CA ALA A 29 23.94 1.93 12.67
C ALA A 29 24.40 3.33 12.23
N THR A 30 23.51 4.13 11.62
CA THR A 30 23.83 5.44 11.03
C THR A 30 23.34 6.60 11.90
N TYR A 31 22.19 6.45 12.56
CA TYR A 31 21.55 7.46 13.39
C TYR A 31 21.35 6.94 14.82
N ASP A 32 21.13 7.86 15.76
CA ASP A 32 20.80 7.52 17.13
C ASP A 32 19.39 6.90 17.23
N ALA A 33 19.19 6.00 18.19
CA ALA A 33 17.94 5.26 18.38
C ALA A 33 16.71 6.18 18.65
N ASP A 34 16.95 7.35 19.24
CA ASP A 34 15.93 8.37 19.56
C ASP A 34 15.61 9.31 18.38
N THR A 35 16.26 9.13 17.24
CA THR A 35 16.01 9.91 16.02
C THR A 35 14.54 9.78 15.62
N LYS A 36 13.88 10.92 15.40
CA LYS A 36 12.46 10.95 15.05
C LYS A 36 12.21 10.36 13.66
N VAL A 37 11.19 9.51 13.57
CA VAL A 37 10.74 8.88 12.33
C VAL A 37 9.22 8.94 12.24
N GLY A 38 8.70 9.09 11.02
CA GLY A 38 7.26 9.15 10.79
C GLY A 38 6.92 9.81 9.47
N PHE A 39 5.61 9.88 9.19
CA PHE A 39 5.09 10.58 8.03
C PHE A 39 4.84 12.06 8.33
N PRO A 40 4.83 12.92 7.30
CA PRO A 40 4.68 14.36 7.48
C PRO A 40 3.28 14.72 7.99
N ASN A 41 3.24 15.61 9.00
CA ASN A 41 2.02 16.28 9.48
C ASN A 41 0.81 15.34 9.64
N THR A 42 1.00 14.27 10.43
CA THR A 42 -0.06 13.29 10.75
C THR A 42 -0.17 13.04 12.24
N GLY A 43 -1.40 13.07 12.77
CA GLY A 43 -1.70 12.62 14.13
C GLY A 43 -1.81 11.11 14.29
N TYR A 44 -1.58 10.35 13.22
CA TYR A 44 -1.80 8.90 13.14
C TYR A 44 -0.50 8.08 13.03
N PHE A 45 0.66 8.66 13.37
CA PHE A 45 1.98 8.00 13.35
C PHE A 45 2.24 7.31 12.00
N LEU A 46 2.53 6.00 12.03
CA LEU A 46 2.49 5.11 10.87
C LEU A 46 1.10 4.48 10.77
N PRO A 47 0.21 4.94 9.88
CA PRO A 47 -1.21 4.66 9.98
C PRO A 47 -1.62 3.18 9.91
N VAL A 48 -0.91 2.33 9.16
CA VAL A 48 -1.24 0.91 9.10
C VAL A 48 -0.88 0.23 10.42
N ILE A 49 0.36 0.37 10.87
CA ILE A 49 0.85 -0.15 12.15
C ILE A 49 0.01 0.38 13.31
N TYR A 50 -0.23 1.70 13.34
CA TYR A 50 -0.98 2.34 14.41
C TYR A 50 -2.44 1.88 14.43
N SER A 51 -3.11 1.80 13.28
CA SER A 51 -4.51 1.37 13.23
C SER A 51 -4.70 -0.08 13.66
N LEU A 52 -3.81 -0.98 13.24
CA LEU A 52 -3.95 -2.41 13.49
C LEU A 52 -3.45 -2.81 14.88
N PHE A 53 -2.35 -2.25 15.35
CA PHE A 53 -1.67 -2.70 16.58
C PHE A 53 -1.72 -1.67 17.70
N GLY A 54 -2.12 -0.41 17.43
CA GLY A 54 -2.12 0.66 18.42
C GLY A 54 -0.72 1.17 18.77
N ILE A 55 0.32 0.70 18.07
CA ILE A 55 1.72 1.04 18.32
C ILE A 55 1.99 2.44 17.76
N LYS A 56 2.50 3.32 18.63
CA LYS A 56 2.88 4.69 18.29
C LYS A 56 4.36 4.73 17.98
N VAL A 57 4.69 4.66 16.69
CA VAL A 57 6.08 4.80 16.24
C VAL A 57 6.42 6.29 16.15
N GLU A 58 7.35 6.74 16.97
CA GLU A 58 7.87 8.12 16.93
C GLU A 58 9.37 8.19 16.67
N THR A 59 10.11 7.14 17.04
CA THR A 59 11.56 7.07 16.97
C THR A 59 12.03 5.85 16.19
N LEU A 60 13.30 5.85 15.82
CA LEU A 60 13.93 4.75 15.10
C LEU A 60 13.89 3.44 15.91
N GLU A 61 14.02 3.52 17.24
CA GLU A 61 13.89 2.38 18.15
C GLU A 61 12.48 1.76 18.12
N ASP A 62 11.44 2.59 18.03
CA ASP A 62 10.05 2.13 18.03
C ASP A 62 9.71 1.26 16.80
N LEU A 63 10.49 1.35 15.71
CA LEU A 63 10.30 0.51 14.52
C LEU A 63 10.68 -0.96 14.76
N GLN A 64 11.39 -1.26 15.84
CA GLN A 64 11.79 -2.62 16.18
C GLN A 64 10.58 -3.49 16.53
N GLU A 65 9.60 -2.95 17.27
CA GLU A 65 8.40 -3.70 17.68
C GLU A 65 7.53 -4.11 16.47
N PRO A 66 7.17 -3.21 15.53
CA PRO A 66 6.49 -3.61 14.30
C PRO A 66 7.28 -4.62 13.45
N LEU A 67 8.60 -4.49 13.38
CA LEU A 67 9.43 -5.46 12.66
C LEU A 67 9.37 -6.85 13.31
N ASP A 68 9.37 -6.92 14.63
CA ASP A 68 9.26 -8.18 15.38
C ASP A 68 7.91 -8.86 15.14
N ILE A 69 6.83 -8.07 15.08
CA ILE A 69 5.51 -8.55 14.69
C ILE A 69 5.53 -9.09 13.25
N ALA A 70 6.12 -8.35 12.31
CA ALA A 70 6.23 -8.80 10.92
C ALA A 70 7.01 -10.13 10.81
N ARG A 71 8.11 -10.28 11.55
CA ARG A 71 8.88 -11.54 11.63
C ARG A 71 8.05 -12.68 12.21
N GLY A 72 7.29 -12.41 13.27
CA GLY A 72 6.43 -13.41 13.93
C GLY A 72 5.26 -13.89 13.06
N LEU A 73 4.82 -13.08 12.09
CA LEU A 73 3.75 -13.43 11.15
C LEU A 73 4.23 -14.28 9.96
N LEU A 74 5.54 -14.42 9.74
CA LEU A 74 6.03 -15.21 8.62
C LEU A 74 5.71 -16.70 8.80
N PRO A 75 4.88 -17.30 7.91
CA PRO A 75 4.56 -18.70 8.01
C PRO A 75 5.73 -19.58 7.54
N PRO A 76 5.80 -20.85 7.94
CA PRO A 76 6.80 -21.77 7.42
C PRO A 76 6.67 -21.90 5.90
N HIS A 77 7.81 -22.07 5.21
CA HIS A 77 7.82 -22.32 3.77
C HIS A 77 6.96 -23.54 3.39
N ILE A 78 6.30 -23.46 2.22
CA ILE A 78 5.44 -24.52 1.72
C ILE A 78 6.23 -25.81 1.50
N LYS A 79 5.79 -26.89 2.15
CA LYS A 79 6.37 -28.23 2.00
C LYS A 79 6.09 -28.82 0.62
N GLY A 80 7.02 -29.65 0.14
CA GLY A 80 6.92 -30.36 -1.15
C GLY A 80 5.75 -31.33 -1.24
N LYS A 81 5.48 -32.07 -0.15
CA LYS A 81 4.47 -33.12 -0.02
C LYS A 81 3.47 -32.76 1.10
N ASN A 82 2.20 -33.16 0.93
CA ASN A 82 1.11 -32.98 1.91
C ASN A 82 0.88 -31.51 2.32
N TRP A 83 0.80 -30.61 1.34
CA TRP A 83 0.46 -29.21 1.58
C TRP A 83 -1.05 -29.05 1.81
N LEU A 84 -1.42 -28.28 2.83
CA LEU A 84 -2.81 -27.90 3.10
C LEU A 84 -3.13 -26.55 2.42
N PRO A 85 -4.09 -26.51 1.48
CA PRO A 85 -4.51 -25.28 0.81
C PRO A 85 -5.36 -24.39 1.74
N PHE A 86 -4.71 -23.73 2.71
CA PHE A 86 -5.35 -22.83 3.67
C PHE A 86 -4.93 -21.37 3.45
N LEU A 87 -5.87 -20.44 3.59
CA LEU A 87 -5.67 -19.02 3.27
C LEU A 87 -4.83 -18.29 4.31
N GLY A 88 -4.91 -18.70 5.58
CA GLY A 88 -4.27 -18.02 6.71
C GLY A 88 -2.79 -17.70 6.47
N PRO A 89 -1.92 -18.69 6.18
CA PRO A 89 -0.51 -18.44 5.93
C PRO A 89 -0.22 -17.39 4.84
N LEU A 90 -1.02 -17.37 3.78
CA LEU A 90 -0.89 -16.37 2.72
C LEU A 90 -1.21 -14.97 3.26
N LEU A 91 -2.28 -14.83 4.05
CA LEU A 91 -2.69 -13.55 4.65
C LEU A 91 -1.72 -13.07 5.72
N ASP A 92 -1.15 -13.98 6.51
CA ASP A 92 -0.15 -13.68 7.53
C ASP A 92 1.14 -13.15 6.88
N ALA A 93 1.62 -13.83 5.83
CA ALA A 93 2.75 -13.35 5.02
C ALA A 93 2.44 -12.00 4.36
N GLY A 94 1.21 -11.82 3.87
CA GLY A 94 0.74 -10.54 3.32
C GLY A 94 0.81 -9.41 4.35
N MET A 95 0.31 -9.64 5.56
CA MET A 95 0.35 -8.66 6.65
C MET A 95 1.79 -8.33 7.05
N ALA A 96 2.67 -9.33 7.14
CA ALA A 96 4.09 -9.12 7.38
C ALA A 96 4.74 -8.22 6.31
N GLY A 97 4.38 -8.43 5.04
CA GLY A 97 4.81 -7.60 3.92
C GLY A 97 4.32 -6.15 4.03
N ILE A 98 3.04 -5.93 4.34
CA ILE A 98 2.49 -4.58 4.48
C ILE A 98 3.14 -3.80 5.62
N ILE A 99 3.33 -4.42 6.79
CA ILE A 99 4.05 -3.79 7.91
C ILE A 99 5.46 -3.39 7.49
N SER A 100 6.16 -4.30 6.80
CA SER A 100 7.52 -4.08 6.34
C SER A 100 7.61 -2.96 5.30
N TYR A 101 6.63 -2.82 4.41
CA TYR A 101 6.55 -1.71 3.47
C TYR A 101 6.34 -0.37 4.17
N GLU A 102 5.51 -0.30 5.21
CA GLU A 102 5.34 0.93 5.99
C GLU A 102 6.63 1.33 6.72
N ILE A 103 7.37 0.36 7.26
CA ILE A 103 8.69 0.58 7.86
C ILE A 103 9.68 1.13 6.81
N ILE A 104 9.73 0.52 5.62
CA ILE A 104 10.63 0.96 4.53
C ILE A 104 10.31 2.40 4.11
N GLU A 105 9.04 2.75 3.99
CA GLU A 105 8.63 4.12 3.65
C GLU A 105 8.94 5.12 4.77
N ALA A 106 8.72 4.75 6.03
CA ALA A 106 9.09 5.59 7.17
C ALA A 106 10.60 5.87 7.20
N LEU A 107 11.42 4.85 6.91
CA LEU A 107 12.87 4.99 6.79
C LEU A 107 13.28 5.82 5.57
N ARG A 108 12.49 5.83 4.49
CA ARG A 108 12.75 6.72 3.34
C ARG A 108 12.54 8.19 3.71
N TYR A 109 11.48 8.52 4.43
CA TYR A 109 11.29 9.89 4.95
C TYR A 109 12.45 10.36 5.83
N LEU A 110 13.06 9.45 6.60
CA LEU A 110 14.24 9.75 7.40
C LEU A 110 15.49 9.94 6.54
N ASN A 111 15.76 9.01 5.62
CA ASN A 111 17.01 9.00 4.84
C ASN A 111 17.04 10.00 3.68
N GLU A 112 15.87 10.26 3.10
CA GLU A 112 15.69 11.08 1.89
C GLU A 112 14.53 12.07 2.10
N PRO A 113 14.67 13.05 3.00
CA PRO A 113 13.56 13.93 3.40
C PRO A 113 12.98 14.76 2.24
N ASP A 114 13.80 15.07 1.22
CA ASP A 114 13.38 15.84 0.04
C ASP A 114 12.85 14.96 -1.11
N PHE A 115 12.72 13.65 -0.91
CA PHE A 115 12.26 12.73 -1.94
C PHE A 115 10.79 12.95 -2.29
N TYR A 116 9.93 13.07 -1.28
CA TYR A 116 8.50 13.31 -1.43
C TYR A 116 8.17 14.80 -1.35
N LEU A 117 7.32 15.27 -2.27
CA LEU A 117 6.80 16.62 -2.27
C LEU A 117 5.57 16.72 -1.35
N HIS A 118 5.68 17.54 -0.31
CA HIS A 118 4.56 17.84 0.58
C HIS A 118 3.58 18.83 -0.04
N ALA A 119 2.83 18.39 -1.06
CA ALA A 119 1.85 19.21 -1.76
C ALA A 119 0.62 18.39 -2.22
N GLU A 120 -0.48 19.10 -2.53
CA GLU A 120 -1.68 18.50 -3.15
C GLU A 120 -1.42 18.07 -4.60
N ASP A 121 -0.62 18.82 -5.34
CA ASP A 121 -0.34 18.53 -6.74
C ASP A 121 1.18 18.35 -6.94
N PRO A 122 1.61 17.39 -7.77
CA PRO A 122 3.02 17.20 -8.08
C PRO A 122 3.57 18.38 -8.88
N ASP A 123 4.86 18.68 -8.69
CA ASP A 123 5.56 19.73 -9.43
C ASP A 123 6.31 19.10 -10.61
N ILE A 124 5.58 18.98 -11.72
CA ILE A 124 6.05 18.36 -12.96
C ILE A 124 7.21 19.17 -13.58
N GLU A 125 7.18 20.50 -13.46
CA GLU A 125 8.19 21.39 -14.04
C GLU A 125 9.56 21.21 -13.38
N ASN A 126 9.58 20.95 -12.07
CA ASN A 126 10.81 20.70 -11.31
C ASN A 126 11.11 19.19 -11.13
N GLY A 127 10.38 18.30 -11.82
CA GLY A 127 10.59 16.85 -11.78
C GLY A 127 10.23 16.19 -10.43
N LYS A 128 9.44 16.86 -9.58
CA LYS A 128 8.99 16.36 -8.28
C LYS A 128 7.60 15.72 -8.41
N LEU A 129 7.60 14.49 -8.89
CA LEU A 129 6.37 13.74 -9.22
C LEU A 129 5.69 13.09 -8.01
N TRP A 130 6.45 12.75 -6.98
CA TRP A 130 5.98 11.89 -5.90
C TRP A 130 5.54 12.72 -4.70
N THR A 131 4.28 12.57 -4.29
CA THR A 131 3.69 13.27 -3.14
C THR A 131 3.78 12.48 -1.83
N GLY A 132 3.96 11.15 -1.93
CA GLY A 132 4.11 10.29 -0.76
C GLY A 132 2.84 10.18 0.09
N ALA A 133 3.00 10.13 1.41
CA ALA A 133 1.90 9.99 2.35
C ALA A 133 1.09 11.29 2.39
N ALA A 134 -0.22 11.18 2.17
CA ALA A 134 -1.12 12.32 2.33
C ALA A 134 -1.05 12.85 3.76
N ASP A 135 -0.82 14.15 3.95
CA ASP A 135 -0.84 14.77 5.27
C ASP A 135 -2.26 14.86 5.84
N ASP A 136 -2.41 15.27 7.10
CA ASP A 136 -3.73 15.40 7.74
C ASP A 136 -4.63 16.45 7.08
N THR A 137 -4.06 17.46 6.41
CA THR A 137 -4.80 18.51 5.70
C THR A 137 -5.52 17.92 4.48
N ILE A 138 -4.76 17.25 3.62
CA ILE A 138 -5.24 16.54 2.43
C ILE A 138 -6.21 15.44 2.88
N PHE A 139 -5.83 14.65 3.88
CA PHE A 139 -6.66 13.59 4.41
C PHE A 139 -8.02 14.08 4.92
N ARG A 140 -8.08 15.17 5.69
CA ARG A 140 -9.37 15.71 6.16
C ARG A 140 -10.23 16.25 5.04
N LYS A 141 -9.62 16.92 4.06
CA LYS A 141 -10.32 17.49 2.90
C LYS A 141 -10.90 16.41 1.98
N ARG A 142 -10.15 15.34 1.71
CA ARG A 142 -10.52 14.30 0.74
C ARG A 142 -11.20 13.10 1.39
N GLY A 143 -10.87 12.80 2.64
CA GLY A 143 -11.41 11.66 3.38
C GLY A 143 -12.91 11.77 3.69
N VAL A 144 -13.45 12.98 3.78
CA VAL A 144 -14.90 13.19 3.97
C VAL A 144 -15.73 12.67 2.78
N GLU A 145 -15.17 12.74 1.57
CA GLU A 145 -15.85 12.31 0.33
C GLU A 145 -16.11 10.78 0.32
N PHE A 146 -15.31 10.00 1.06
CA PHE A 146 -15.49 8.56 1.20
C PHE A 146 -16.62 8.20 2.19
N VAL A 147 -17.01 9.15 3.05
CA VAL A 147 -18.01 8.93 4.10
C VAL A 147 -19.37 9.44 3.65
N ASP A 148 -19.41 10.58 2.95
CA ASP A 148 -20.63 11.15 2.40
C ASP A 148 -21.09 10.48 1.09
N GLY A 149 -20.24 9.62 0.50
CA GLY A 149 -20.54 8.85 -0.72
C GLY A 149 -20.26 9.59 -2.02
N THR A 150 -19.69 10.80 -1.97
CA THR A 150 -19.27 11.57 -3.15
C THR A 150 -18.14 10.87 -3.90
N ALA A 151 -17.30 10.13 -3.18
CA ALA A 151 -16.33 9.20 -3.72
C ALA A 151 -16.72 7.77 -3.27
N PRO A 152 -17.15 6.89 -4.21
CA PRO A 152 -17.57 5.54 -3.83
C PRO A 152 -16.40 4.68 -3.33
N GLY A 153 -15.16 5.03 -3.69
CA GLY A 153 -13.96 4.28 -3.32
C GLY A 153 -12.74 4.74 -4.10
N PHE A 154 -11.70 3.90 -4.13
CA PHE A 154 -10.48 4.19 -4.86
C PHE A 154 -9.93 2.97 -5.61
N ALA A 155 -9.29 3.23 -6.75
CA ALA A 155 -8.48 2.25 -7.47
C ALA A 155 -7.01 2.47 -7.09
N ALA A 156 -6.39 1.49 -6.43
CA ALA A 156 -4.95 1.48 -6.21
C ALA A 156 -4.27 0.86 -7.44
N ILE A 157 -3.68 1.69 -8.29
CA ILE A 157 -3.07 1.23 -9.54
C ILE A 157 -1.57 1.16 -9.34
N VAL A 158 -1.00 -0.02 -9.58
CA VAL A 158 0.43 -0.27 -9.47
C VAL A 158 1.05 -0.61 -10.82
N GLY A 159 2.23 -0.05 -11.11
CA GLY A 159 2.99 -0.37 -12.32
C GLY A 159 2.77 0.58 -13.49
N SER A 160 2.66 0.00 -14.68
CA SER A 160 2.56 0.73 -15.95
C SER A 160 1.59 0.02 -16.89
N ALA A 161 0.71 0.78 -17.56
CA ALA A 161 -0.09 0.24 -18.66
C ALA A 161 0.80 -0.13 -19.87
N PRO A 162 0.28 -0.86 -20.86
CA PRO A 162 1.02 -1.14 -22.10
C PRO A 162 1.50 0.12 -22.84
N ASP A 163 0.72 1.20 -22.79
CA ASP A 163 1.03 2.49 -23.39
C ASP A 163 0.28 3.65 -22.69
N ALA A 164 0.67 4.87 -23.00
CA ALA A 164 0.14 6.09 -22.38
C ALA A 164 -1.35 6.34 -22.70
N GLU A 165 -1.83 5.95 -23.88
CA GLU A 165 -3.25 6.09 -24.26
C GLU A 165 -4.13 5.13 -23.45
N THR A 166 -3.65 3.90 -23.22
CA THR A 166 -4.32 2.91 -22.38
C THR A 166 -4.36 3.37 -20.92
N ALA A 167 -3.25 3.90 -20.39
CA ALA A 167 -3.21 4.49 -19.05
C ALA A 167 -4.24 5.62 -18.90
N LYS A 168 -4.27 6.55 -19.86
CA LYS A 168 -5.24 7.64 -19.91
C LYS A 168 -6.68 7.13 -19.95
N MET A 169 -6.99 6.18 -20.83
CA MET A 169 -8.32 5.60 -20.97
C MET A 169 -8.82 5.00 -19.64
N ILE A 170 -7.97 4.23 -18.94
CA ILE A 170 -8.32 3.61 -17.65
C ILE A 170 -8.62 4.70 -16.60
N ILE A 171 -7.76 5.71 -16.50
CA ILE A 171 -7.89 6.77 -15.50
C ILE A 171 -9.12 7.64 -15.77
N GLU A 172 -9.39 7.99 -17.03
CA GLU A 172 -10.56 8.78 -17.41
C GLU A 172 -11.87 8.02 -17.13
N ASP A 173 -11.95 6.71 -17.38
CA ASP A 173 -13.13 5.90 -17.02
C ASP A 173 -13.36 5.88 -15.50
N TYR A 174 -12.30 5.76 -14.70
CA TYR A 174 -12.41 5.83 -13.24
C TYR A 174 -12.78 7.23 -12.73
N GLN A 175 -12.27 8.30 -13.34
CA GLN A 175 -12.67 9.67 -13.03
C GLN A 175 -14.15 9.92 -13.33
N GLN A 176 -14.66 9.42 -14.47
CA GLN A 176 -16.08 9.53 -14.81
C GLN A 176 -17.00 8.84 -13.79
N ARG A 177 -16.50 7.79 -13.13
CA ARG A 177 -17.19 7.08 -12.05
C ARG A 177 -16.97 7.71 -10.68
N GLY A 178 -16.22 8.81 -10.60
CA GLY A 178 -15.94 9.53 -9.37
C GLY A 178 -14.98 8.82 -8.41
N LEU A 179 -14.18 7.85 -8.89
CA LEU A 179 -13.19 7.17 -8.05
C LEU A 179 -11.98 8.08 -7.79
N TYR A 180 -11.29 7.81 -6.68
CA TYR A 180 -9.89 8.23 -6.53
C TYR A 180 -8.96 7.22 -7.19
N MET A 181 -7.87 7.69 -7.77
CA MET A 181 -6.82 6.86 -8.34
C MET A 181 -5.57 7.06 -7.51
N PHE A 182 -5.15 5.99 -6.84
CA PHE A 182 -3.96 5.98 -5.99
C PHE A 182 -2.85 5.24 -6.74
N LEU A 183 -1.88 5.99 -7.25
CA LEU A 183 -0.89 5.49 -8.19
C LEU A 183 0.45 5.25 -7.49
N ALA A 184 1.01 4.06 -7.64
CA ALA A 184 2.29 3.66 -7.06
C ALA A 184 3.05 2.69 -7.97
N ALA A 185 4.33 2.46 -7.68
CA ALA A 185 5.19 1.51 -8.39
C ALA A 185 5.44 1.82 -9.89
N ASN A 186 6.68 1.61 -10.32
CA ASN A 186 7.05 1.57 -11.72
C ASN A 186 7.10 0.12 -12.22
N HIS A 187 7.04 -0.04 -13.53
CA HIS A 187 7.27 -1.28 -14.23
C HIS A 187 7.88 -0.98 -15.60
N ASN A 188 8.86 -1.79 -16.03
CA ASN A 188 9.59 -1.60 -17.30
C ASN A 188 10.17 -0.19 -17.51
N GLY A 189 10.58 0.48 -16.43
CA GLY A 189 11.22 1.80 -16.49
C GLY A 189 10.25 2.97 -16.68
N THR A 190 8.95 2.75 -16.51
CA THR A 190 7.93 3.81 -16.49
C THR A 190 6.85 3.50 -15.45
N SER A 191 5.94 4.44 -15.21
CA SER A 191 4.82 4.30 -14.29
C SER A 191 3.56 4.88 -14.93
N VAL A 192 2.38 4.50 -14.42
CA VAL A 192 1.12 5.12 -14.85
C VAL A 192 1.18 6.65 -14.70
N ILE A 193 1.87 7.17 -13.68
CA ILE A 193 2.03 8.63 -13.48
C ILE A 193 2.79 9.27 -14.64
N GLU A 194 3.94 8.70 -15.01
CA GLU A 194 4.73 9.20 -16.14
C GLU A 194 3.98 9.07 -17.47
N GLN A 195 3.24 7.97 -17.66
CA GLN A 195 2.38 7.76 -18.82
C GLN A 195 1.26 8.80 -18.92
N LEU A 196 0.65 9.19 -17.79
CA LEU A 196 -0.35 10.24 -17.76
C LEU A 196 0.23 11.61 -18.11
N ILE A 197 1.46 11.90 -17.66
CA ILE A 197 2.18 13.12 -18.01
C ILE A 197 2.46 13.15 -19.52
N GLU A 198 2.93 12.03 -20.10
CA GLU A 198 3.13 11.88 -21.54
C GLU A 198 1.83 12.12 -22.33
N ALA A 199 0.72 11.57 -21.84
CA ALA A 199 -0.61 11.75 -22.42
C ALA A 199 -1.26 13.11 -22.10
N LYS A 200 -0.53 14.03 -21.43
CA LYS A 200 -0.97 15.39 -21.04
C LYS A 200 -2.23 15.40 -20.16
N VAL A 201 -2.38 14.39 -19.31
CA VAL A 201 -3.44 14.33 -18.29
C VAL A 201 -2.99 15.10 -17.05
N GLN A 202 -3.87 15.95 -16.51
CA GLN A 202 -3.61 16.65 -15.26
C GLN A 202 -3.67 15.66 -14.07
N ILE A 203 -2.56 15.52 -13.37
CA ILE A 203 -2.41 14.67 -12.18
C ILE A 203 -2.37 15.51 -10.88
N GLY A 204 -2.69 14.90 -9.75
CA GLY A 204 -2.72 15.53 -8.44
C GLY A 204 -4.02 15.29 -7.67
N TRP A 205 -4.00 15.61 -6.37
CA TRP A 205 -5.16 15.43 -5.49
C TRP A 205 -6.36 16.26 -5.94
N SER A 206 -6.12 17.37 -6.65
CA SER A 206 -7.17 18.20 -7.27
C SER A 206 -8.00 17.44 -8.32
N THR A 207 -7.39 16.52 -9.07
CA THR A 207 -8.04 15.67 -10.07
C THR A 207 -8.31 14.25 -9.58
N ARG A 208 -8.24 14.03 -8.25
CA ARG A 208 -8.39 12.74 -7.57
C ARG A 208 -7.30 11.70 -7.92
N ILE A 209 -6.16 12.14 -8.45
CA ILE A 209 -5.03 11.29 -8.80
C ILE A 209 -3.90 11.51 -7.79
N ALA A 210 -3.74 10.60 -6.84
CA ALA A 210 -2.66 10.66 -5.87
C ALA A 210 -1.39 9.96 -6.41
N CYS A 211 -0.26 10.65 -6.38
CA CYS A 211 1.02 10.15 -6.88
C CYS A 211 1.91 9.72 -5.70
N PHE A 212 1.89 8.44 -5.33
CA PHE A 212 2.51 7.98 -4.09
C PHE A 212 4.02 7.76 -4.18
N GLY A 213 4.50 7.01 -5.15
CA GLY A 213 5.93 6.74 -5.28
C GLY A 213 6.27 5.76 -6.39
N PRO A 214 7.56 5.65 -6.77
CA PRO A 214 8.00 4.80 -7.85
C PRO A 214 8.16 3.33 -7.44
N ASP A 215 8.11 3.01 -6.15
CA ASP A 215 8.33 1.66 -5.62
C ASP A 215 7.03 1.06 -5.09
N ILE A 216 6.92 -0.27 -5.10
CA ILE A 216 5.74 -0.98 -4.59
C ILE A 216 5.49 -0.70 -3.10
N SER A 217 6.52 -0.37 -2.32
CA SER A 217 6.39 0.02 -0.92
C SER A 217 5.48 1.22 -0.73
N SER A 218 5.49 2.18 -1.67
CA SER A 218 4.66 3.38 -1.60
C SER A 218 3.16 3.12 -1.75
N ALA A 219 2.76 1.94 -2.24
CA ALA A 219 1.36 1.52 -2.26
C ALA A 219 0.77 1.42 -0.83
N VAL A 220 1.62 1.29 0.20
CA VAL A 220 1.19 1.28 1.60
C VAL A 220 0.48 2.57 2.01
N PHE A 221 0.77 3.71 1.35
CA PHE A 221 0.08 4.97 1.61
C PHE A 221 -1.43 4.89 1.28
N ALA A 222 -1.82 4.04 0.33
CA ALA A 222 -3.24 3.77 0.02
C ALA A 222 -3.94 3.11 1.22
N LEU A 223 -3.33 2.07 1.79
CA LEU A 223 -3.84 1.37 2.97
C LEU A 223 -3.83 2.29 4.20
N GLY A 224 -2.77 3.09 4.35
CA GLY A 224 -2.66 4.07 5.41
C GLY A 224 -3.76 5.15 5.33
N PHE A 225 -4.11 5.60 4.12
CA PHE A 225 -5.24 6.50 3.90
C PHE A 225 -6.56 5.83 4.31
N ALA A 226 -6.82 4.61 3.85
CA ALA A 226 -8.05 3.87 4.16
C ALA A 226 -8.22 3.63 5.68
N ASN A 227 -7.14 3.25 6.37
CA ASN A 227 -7.13 3.08 7.81
C ASN A 227 -7.37 4.39 8.58
N ARG A 228 -6.84 5.51 8.09
CA ARG A 228 -7.15 6.82 8.67
C ARG A 228 -8.62 7.18 8.51
N VAL A 229 -9.25 6.86 7.37
CA VAL A 229 -10.71 7.09 7.21
C VAL A 229 -11.49 6.35 8.29
N ALA A 230 -11.16 5.08 8.54
CA ALA A 230 -11.80 4.27 9.58
C ALA A 230 -11.62 4.86 10.99
N MET A 231 -10.43 5.37 11.32
CA MET A 231 -10.17 5.98 12.63
C MET A 231 -10.83 7.36 12.79
N ALA A 232 -10.65 8.24 11.81
CA ALA A 232 -11.07 9.65 11.90
C ALA A 232 -12.59 9.81 11.78
N PHE A 233 -13.21 9.11 10.83
CA PHE A 233 -14.64 9.26 10.53
C PHE A 233 -15.47 8.07 11.02
N GLY A 234 -14.89 6.86 11.03
CA GLY A 234 -15.53 5.69 11.61
C GLY A 234 -15.47 5.64 13.14
N GLY A 235 -14.64 6.48 13.78
CA GLY A 235 -14.44 6.48 15.23
C GLY A 235 -13.83 5.20 15.78
N VAL A 236 -13.24 4.37 14.91
CA VAL A 236 -12.61 3.12 15.30
C VAL A 236 -11.33 3.42 16.06
N GLN A 237 -11.15 2.77 17.21
CA GLN A 237 -9.97 2.99 18.04
C GLN A 237 -8.74 2.29 17.44
N PRO A 238 -7.57 2.94 17.47
CA PRO A 238 -6.29 2.31 17.09
C PRO A 238 -6.07 1.02 17.89
N GLY A 239 -5.59 -0.04 17.25
CA GLY A 239 -5.39 -1.37 17.84
C GLY A 239 -6.62 -2.28 17.78
N ASP A 240 -7.81 -1.77 17.46
CA ASP A 240 -9.00 -2.60 17.18
C ASP A 240 -8.97 -3.08 15.71
N TYR A 241 -7.97 -3.92 15.39
CA TYR A 241 -7.73 -4.41 14.02
C TYR A 241 -8.99 -5.00 13.39
N ARG A 242 -9.83 -5.68 14.18
CA ARG A 242 -11.06 -6.31 13.68
C ARG A 242 -12.05 -5.27 13.17
N LYS A 243 -12.28 -4.20 13.92
CA LYS A 243 -13.17 -3.11 13.47
C LYS A 243 -12.55 -2.31 12.34
N ILE A 244 -11.24 -2.11 12.32
CA ILE A 244 -10.55 -1.42 11.20
C ILE A 244 -10.73 -2.20 9.90
N LEU A 245 -10.43 -3.50 9.90
CA LEU A 245 -10.55 -4.34 8.70
C LEU A 245 -12.02 -4.46 8.25
N MET A 246 -12.96 -4.59 9.20
CA MET A 246 -14.39 -4.66 8.86
C MET A 246 -14.91 -3.33 8.30
N TYR A 247 -14.54 -2.21 8.90
CA TYR A 247 -14.94 -0.89 8.40
C TYR A 247 -14.47 -0.70 6.95
N ASN A 248 -13.20 -0.98 6.67
CA ASN A 248 -12.66 -0.87 5.32
C ASN A 248 -13.40 -1.77 4.33
N LYS A 249 -13.64 -3.03 4.70
CA LYS A 249 -14.39 -3.98 3.86
C LYS A 249 -15.83 -3.51 3.54
N GLU A 250 -16.49 -2.84 4.48
CA GLU A 250 -17.91 -2.47 4.35
C GLU A 250 -18.14 -1.03 3.85
N ARG A 251 -17.16 -0.14 3.99
CA ARG A 251 -17.33 1.31 3.77
C ARG A 251 -16.35 1.91 2.76
N VAL A 252 -15.17 1.30 2.56
CA VAL A 252 -14.15 1.82 1.64
C VAL A 252 -14.04 0.85 0.48
N PHE A 253 -14.79 1.07 -0.60
CA PHE A 253 -14.80 0.16 -1.75
C PHE A 253 -13.54 0.33 -2.61
N ALA A 254 -12.44 -0.27 -2.18
CA ALA A 254 -11.17 -0.21 -2.86
C ALA A 254 -10.82 -1.53 -3.57
N PHE A 255 -10.07 -1.41 -4.67
CA PHE A 255 -9.49 -2.53 -5.39
C PHE A 255 -8.11 -2.15 -5.92
N VAL A 256 -7.28 -3.15 -6.18
CA VAL A 256 -5.93 -3.00 -6.73
C VAL A 256 -5.95 -3.37 -8.21
N ASN A 257 -5.42 -2.50 -9.06
CA ASN A 257 -5.09 -2.82 -10.45
C ASN A 257 -3.58 -2.95 -10.59
N ALA A 258 -3.09 -4.17 -10.77
CA ALA A 258 -1.69 -4.43 -11.10
C ALA A 258 -1.51 -4.42 -12.62
N LEU A 259 -0.79 -3.43 -13.14
CA LEU A 259 -0.48 -3.28 -14.55
C LEU A 259 1.00 -3.62 -14.79
N GLY A 260 1.23 -4.78 -15.40
CA GLY A 260 2.56 -5.35 -15.61
C GLY A 260 2.82 -6.64 -14.85
N ASP A 261 4.08 -7.08 -14.86
CA ASP A 261 4.48 -8.38 -14.31
C ASP A 261 4.44 -8.38 -12.78
N VAL A 262 3.60 -9.26 -12.23
CA VAL A 262 3.43 -9.39 -10.77
C VAL A 262 4.52 -10.30 -10.18
N GLY A 263 5.59 -9.66 -9.71
CA GLY A 263 6.65 -10.31 -8.94
C GLY A 263 6.22 -10.73 -7.52
N THR A 264 7.13 -11.35 -6.77
CA THR A 264 6.84 -11.82 -5.39
C THR A 264 6.54 -10.69 -4.42
N GLU A 265 7.18 -9.52 -4.58
CA GLU A 265 6.93 -8.30 -3.80
C GLU A 265 5.51 -7.78 -4.00
N TRP A 266 5.07 -7.69 -5.26
CA TRP A 266 3.70 -7.27 -5.58
C TRP A 266 2.69 -8.32 -5.12
N GLY A 267 3.03 -9.60 -5.28
CA GLY A 267 2.20 -10.71 -4.83
C GLY A 267 1.97 -10.71 -3.31
N VAL A 268 2.99 -10.39 -2.49
CA VAL A 268 2.80 -10.27 -1.05
C VAL A 268 2.01 -9.03 -0.66
N ALA A 269 2.20 -7.89 -1.35
CA ALA A 269 1.38 -6.70 -1.14
C ALA A 269 -0.11 -7.00 -1.44
N ALA A 270 -0.38 -7.63 -2.58
CA ALA A 270 -1.73 -8.06 -2.98
C ALA A 270 -2.34 -9.03 -1.97
N ALA A 271 -1.57 -10.02 -1.50
CA ALA A 271 -2.00 -10.93 -0.44
C ALA A 271 -2.36 -10.19 0.87
N GLY A 272 -1.60 -9.14 1.22
CA GLY A 272 -1.88 -8.27 2.35
C GLY A 272 -3.21 -7.55 2.20
N CYS A 273 -3.47 -6.94 1.04
CA CYS A 273 -4.71 -6.21 0.72
C CYS A 273 -5.99 -7.05 0.90
N VAL A 274 -5.90 -8.38 0.72
CA VAL A 274 -7.04 -9.29 0.94
C VAL A 274 -7.55 -9.22 2.39
N ASN A 275 -6.69 -8.90 3.37
CA ASN A 275 -7.13 -8.71 4.77
C ASN A 275 -8.13 -7.55 4.92
N TRP A 276 -7.98 -6.49 4.12
CA TRP A 276 -8.91 -5.35 4.07
C TRP A 276 -10.15 -5.62 3.21
N GLY A 277 -10.21 -6.79 2.56
CA GLY A 277 -11.26 -7.13 1.60
C GLY A 277 -11.07 -6.48 0.22
N PHE A 278 -9.88 -5.93 -0.07
CA PHE A 278 -9.60 -5.29 -1.35
C PHE A 278 -9.13 -6.34 -2.37
N PRO A 279 -9.90 -6.59 -3.45
CA PRO A 279 -9.49 -7.54 -4.47
C PRO A 279 -8.34 -6.94 -5.31
N THR A 280 -7.51 -7.82 -5.87
CA THR A 280 -6.48 -7.45 -6.84
C THR A 280 -6.84 -8.02 -8.20
N ILE A 281 -6.79 -7.16 -9.22
CA ILE A 281 -7.01 -7.48 -10.62
C ILE A 281 -5.70 -7.18 -11.34
N ALA A 282 -5.20 -8.13 -12.13
CA ALA A 282 -3.99 -7.95 -12.93
C ALA A 282 -4.31 -8.08 -14.42
N ASP A 283 -3.54 -7.39 -15.25
CA ASP A 283 -3.57 -7.52 -16.72
C ASP A 283 -2.71 -8.68 -17.23
N THR A 284 -1.86 -9.24 -16.37
CA THR A 284 -1.03 -10.42 -16.62
C THR A 284 -1.68 -11.71 -16.10
N ASP A 285 -1.28 -12.85 -16.65
CA ASP A 285 -1.79 -14.16 -16.21
C ASP A 285 -1.21 -14.52 -14.83
N ILE A 286 -1.98 -14.20 -13.79
CA ILE A 286 -1.67 -14.55 -12.41
C ILE A 286 -2.57 -15.67 -11.92
N THR A 287 -2.06 -16.52 -11.04
CA THR A 287 -2.91 -17.57 -10.49
C THR A 287 -3.95 -17.00 -9.53
N GLN A 288 -5.20 -17.45 -9.63
CA GLN A 288 -6.31 -16.89 -8.89
C GLN A 288 -6.47 -17.49 -7.48
N ILE A 289 -6.97 -16.67 -6.55
CA ILE A 289 -7.47 -17.13 -5.24
C ILE A 289 -8.96 -17.42 -5.39
N LEU A 290 -9.28 -18.66 -5.75
CA LEU A 290 -10.66 -19.13 -5.87
C LEU A 290 -11.12 -19.86 -4.60
N PRO A 291 -12.33 -19.57 -4.07
CA PRO A 291 -12.97 -20.38 -3.05
C PRO A 291 -13.15 -21.81 -3.55
N THR A 292 -12.51 -22.76 -2.87
CA THR A 292 -12.63 -24.19 -3.18
C THR A 292 -14.08 -24.63 -2.94
N GLY A 293 -14.74 -25.22 -3.94
CA GLY A 293 -16.10 -25.77 -3.84
C GLY A 293 -17.25 -24.87 -4.28
N ILE A 294 -16.98 -23.60 -4.64
CA ILE A 294 -17.99 -22.69 -5.24
C ILE A 294 -17.61 -22.36 -6.69
N CYS A 295 -16.33 -22.11 -6.93
CA CYS A 295 -15.79 -21.70 -8.24
C CYS A 295 -15.10 -22.86 -8.97
N THR A 296 -15.41 -24.11 -8.60
CA THR A 296 -14.86 -25.36 -9.15
C THR A 296 -15.97 -26.23 -9.72
#